data_AF-A0A528IQS9-F1
#
_entry.id   AF-A0A528IQS9-F1
#
_cell.length_a   1.000
_cell.length_b   1.000
_cell.length_c   1.000
_cell.angle_alpha   90.00
_cell.angle_beta   90.00
_cell.angle_gamma   90.00
#
_symmetry.space_group_name_H-M   'P 1'
#
loop_
_entity.id
_entity.type
_entity.pdbx_description
1 polymer ?
#
loop_
_entity_poly.entity_id
_entity_poly.type
_entity_poly.pdbx_seq_one_letter_code
_entity_poly.pdbx_strand_id
1 'polypeptide(L)' 'PAHYKTAQDIAMAVTAGKIFIPEVGSSTHYYANYVNPGWARTMKKMTKIGLHIFYRTYGGGWS' A
#
# COMPACT_ATOMS: atom_id res chain seq x y z
N PRO A 1 -18.83 9.89 -10.39
CA PRO A 1 -19.67 8.95 -9.59
C PRO A 1 -19.26 7.47 -9.73
N ALA A 2 -19.07 6.97 -10.95
CA ALA A 2 -18.74 5.55 -11.20
C ALA A 2 -17.44 5.10 -10.52
N HIS A 3 -16.34 5.84 -10.66
CA HIS A 3 -15.05 5.48 -10.04
C HIS A 3 -15.10 5.40 -8.52
N TYR A 4 -15.87 6.29 -7.87
CA TYR A 4 -16.03 6.25 -6.41
C TYR A 4 -16.79 4.99 -5.98
N LYS A 5 -17.87 4.64 -6.70
CA LYS A 5 -18.62 3.41 -6.45
C LYS A 5 -17.72 2.17 -6.60
N THR A 6 -16.93 2.10 -7.68
CA THR A 6 -15.94 1.03 -7.86
C THR A 6 -14.94 0.96 -6.70
N ALA A 7 -14.44 2.11 -6.22
CA ALA A 7 -13.52 2.15 -5.09
C ALA A 7 -14.16 1.61 -3.80
N GLN A 8 -15.44 1.94 -3.54
CA GLN A 8 -16.19 1.41 -2.40
C GLN A 8 -16.36 -0.11 -2.50
N ASP A 9 -16.70 -0.63 -3.67
CA ASP A 9 -16.90 -2.07 -3.87
C ASP A 9 -15.59 -2.86 -3.67
N ILE A 10 -14.46 -2.33 -4.15
CA ILE A 10 -13.12 -2.90 -3.92
C ILE A 10 -12.78 -2.87 -2.43
N ALA A 11 -12.99 -1.74 -1.74
CA ALA A 11 -12.69 -1.61 -0.32
C ALA A 11 -13.46 -2.63 0.54
N MET A 12 -14.73 -2.86 0.20
CA MET A 12 -15.55 -3.89 0.85
C MET A 12 -15.04 -5.30 0.57
N ALA A 13 -14.65 -5.61 -0.66
CA ALA A 13 -14.11 -6.92 -1.02
C ALA A 13 -12.78 -7.22 -0.32
N VAL A 14 -11.89 -6.22 -0.20
CA VAL A 14 -10.62 -6.36 0.53
C VAL A 14 -10.86 -6.58 2.02
N THR A 15 -11.72 -5.77 2.64
CA THR A 15 -12.05 -5.91 4.07
C THR A 15 -12.71 -7.25 4.38
N ALA A 16 -13.52 -7.77 3.46
CA ALA A 16 -14.15 -9.09 3.57
C ALA A 16 -13.19 -10.26 3.25
N GLY A 17 -11.91 -10.00 2.97
CA GLY A 17 -10.92 -11.03 2.63
C GLY A 17 -11.10 -11.67 1.25
N LYS A 18 -12.01 -11.15 0.41
CA LYS A 18 -12.25 -11.66 -0.95
C LYS A 18 -11.14 -11.28 -1.92
N ILE A 19 -10.45 -10.17 -1.64
CA ILE A 19 -9.30 -9.70 -2.40
C ILE A 19 -8.15 -9.50 -1.43
N PHE A 20 -7.03 -10.17 -1.69
CA PHE A 20 -5.79 -10.01 -0.93
C PHE A 20 -4.61 -10.00 -1.89
N ILE A 21 -3.69 -9.06 -1.70
CA ILE A 21 -2.47 -8.91 -2.52
C ILE A 21 -1.27 -9.17 -1.60
N PRO A 22 -0.68 -10.38 -1.64
CA PRO A 22 0.40 -10.77 -0.72
C PRO A 22 1.60 -9.83 -0.73
N GLU A 23 1.91 -9.24 -1.89
CA GLU A 23 3.04 -8.34 -2.11
C GLU A 23 2.94 -7.03 -1.31
N VAL A 24 1.72 -6.62 -0.94
CA VAL A 24 1.47 -5.44 -0.09
C VAL A 24 0.85 -5.77 1.25
N GLY A 25 0.53 -7.04 1.53
CA GLY A 25 -0.25 -7.44 2.70
C GLY A 25 0.36 -7.09 4.05
N SER A 26 1.68 -6.85 4.11
CA SER A 26 2.38 -6.40 5.31
C SER A 26 2.97 -4.99 5.18
N SER A 27 2.61 -4.24 4.15
CA SER A 27 3.07 -2.86 3.95
C SER A 27 2.36 -1.92 4.91
N THR A 28 3.10 -0.96 5.46
CA THR A 28 2.57 0.07 6.38
C THR A 28 2.63 1.47 5.78
N HIS A 29 3.45 1.67 4.75
CA HIS A 29 3.66 2.96 4.11
C HIS A 29 3.61 2.82 2.59
N TYR A 30 3.21 3.89 1.92
CA TYR A 30 3.38 4.01 0.48
C TYR A 30 3.65 5.48 0.11
N TYR A 31 4.33 5.70 -1.01
CA TYR A 31 4.45 7.01 -1.62
C TYR A 31 4.32 6.91 -3.14
N ALA A 32 3.82 7.96 -3.78
CA ALA A 32 3.74 8.02 -5.24
C ALA A 32 5.13 8.29 -5.83
N ASN A 33 5.51 7.67 -6.96
CA ASN A 33 6.86 7.71 -7.51
C ASN A 33 7.43 9.11 -7.87
N TYR A 34 6.62 10.16 -7.79
CA TYR A 34 7.01 11.56 -7.91
C TYR A 34 7.26 12.27 -6.57
N VAL A 35 7.21 11.54 -5.44
CA VAL A 35 7.50 12.02 -4.08
C VAL A 35 8.79 11.37 -3.59
N ASN A 36 9.56 12.08 -2.75
CA ASN A 36 10.80 11.56 -2.15
C ASN A 36 10.78 11.70 -0.62
N PRO A 37 10.18 10.74 0.12
CA PRO A 37 10.08 10.84 1.56
C PRO A 37 11.35 10.37 2.27
N GLY A 38 11.75 11.08 3.34
CA GLY A 38 12.97 10.78 4.11
C GLY A 38 12.99 9.42 4.79
N TRP A 39 11.82 8.81 5.04
CA TRP A 39 11.66 7.47 5.65
C TRP A 39 11.84 6.32 4.65
N ALA A 40 11.79 6.56 3.33
CA ALA A 40 11.87 5.46 2.35
C ALA A 40 13.18 4.67 2.43
N ARG A 41 14.28 5.34 2.81
CA ARG A 41 15.60 4.73 3.00
C ARG A 41 15.71 3.88 4.27
N THR A 42 14.81 4.05 5.24
CA THR A 42 14.83 3.34 6.53
C THR A 42 13.88 2.14 6.55
N MET A 43 13.23 1.82 5.43
CA MET A 43 12.22 0.76 5.33
C MET A 43 12.51 -0.21 4.18
N LYS A 44 11.90 -1.40 4.24
CA LYS A 44 11.96 -2.39 3.17
C LYS A 44 10.98 -2.01 2.06
N LYS A 45 11.50 -1.75 0.85
CA LYS A 45 10.67 -1.62 -0.35
C LYS A 45 10.02 -2.96 -0.67
N MET A 46 8.69 -2.95 -0.86
CA MET A 46 7.89 -4.15 -1.09
C MET A 46 7.59 -4.34 -2.57
N THR A 47 6.66 -3.54 -3.13
CA THR A 47 6.27 -3.60 -4.54
C THR A 47 5.80 -2.23 -5.04
N LYS A 48 5.48 -2.12 -6.33
CA LYS A 48 4.88 -0.93 -6.95
C LYS A 48 3.58 -1.30 -7.66
N ILE A 49 2.49 -0.60 -7.34
CA ILE A 49 1.20 -0.74 -8.02
C ILE A 49 0.81 0.64 -8.59
N GLY A 50 0.74 0.74 -9.91
CA GLY A 50 0.54 2.02 -10.58
C GLY A 50 1.66 3.01 -10.20
N LEU A 51 1.28 4.18 -9.69
CA LEU A 51 2.25 5.19 -9.24
C LEU A 51 2.75 4.95 -7.81
N HIS A 52 2.10 4.09 -7.02
CA HIS A 52 2.40 3.91 -5.60
C HIS A 52 3.46 2.83 -5.37
N ILE A 53 4.47 3.16 -4.56
CA ILE A 53 5.51 2.24 -4.11
C ILE A 53 5.27 1.95 -2.63
N PHE A 54 5.12 0.67 -2.30
CA PHE A 54 4.78 0.21 -0.95
C PHE A 54 6.03 -0.17 -0.17
N TYR A 55 6.01 0.08 1.14
CA TYR A 55 7.10 -0.15 2.07
C TYR A 55 6.60 -0.79 3.36
N ARG A 56 7.49 -1.53 3.99
CA ARG A 56 7.29 -2.16 5.30
C ARG A 56 8.45 -1.80 6.23
N THR A 57 8.14 -1.54 7.49
CA THR A 57 9.15 -1.30 8.53
C THR A 57 9.96 -2.56 8.81
N TYR A 58 11.24 -2.40 9.14
CA TYR A 58 12.04 -3.50 9.65
C TYR A 58 11.60 -3.81 11.09
N GLY A 59 11.25 -5.06 11.38
CA GLY A 59 10.83 -5.47 12.73
C GLY A 59 9.36 -5.15 13.12
N GLY A 60 8.56 -4.56 12.22
CA GLY A 60 7.11 -4.41 12.44
C GLY A 60 6.68 -3.26 13.37
N GLY A 61 7.60 -2.41 13.83
CA GLY A 61 7.27 -1.18 14.57
C GLY A 61 6.84 -0.03 13.65
N TRP A 62 6.23 1.02 14.21
CA TRP A 62 6.06 2.32 13.54
C TRP A 62 7.36 3.12 13.76
N SER A 63 7.99 3.61 12.68
CA SER A 63 9.18 4.49 12.76
C SER A 63 8.79 5.95 12.65
#